data_AF-A0A520I729-F1
#
_entry.id   AF-A0A520I729-F1
#
_cell.length_a   1.000
_cell.length_b   1.000
_cell.length_c   1.000
_cell.angle_alpha   90.00
_cell.angle_beta   90.00
_cell.angle_gamma   90.00
#
_symmetry.space_group_name_H-M   'P 1'
#
loop_
_entity.id
_entity.type
_entity.pdbx_description
1 polymer ?
#
loop_
_entity_poly.entity_id
_entity_poly.type
_entity_poly.pdbx_seq_one_letter_code
_entity_poly.pdbx_strand_id
1 'polypeptide(L)'
;MGHSRHFAQAMMDLGSGICTSRAPKCLLCPIRAFCEGFAQGAPEWLPVKAKKAAKPQRYGTIFWLERDGQVLLVRRPDKGLLGGMRAFPTGPWGEVAPGFEDAPAQADWRMLDVTVAHGFTHFDLQLTLAVATVEAHQPRVPTASEWWPIDELDTAGLPTVFAKAGKTIRRAA
;
A
#
# COMPACT_ATOMS: atom_id res chain seq x y z
N MET A 1 -3.64 16.31 -41.63
CA MET A 1 -2.88 15.32 -40.82
C MET A 1 -2.93 15.78 -39.35
N GLY A 2 -3.57 15.04 -38.45
CA GLY A 2 -3.69 15.46 -37.04
C GLY A 2 -4.79 14.81 -36.19
N HIS A 3 -5.30 13.62 -36.56
CA HIS A 3 -6.46 13.00 -35.91
C HIS A 3 -6.12 11.85 -34.95
N SER A 4 -4.85 11.46 -34.82
CA SER A 4 -4.44 10.32 -33.97
C SER A 4 -4.75 10.54 -32.49
N ARG A 5 -4.54 11.76 -31.96
CA ARG A 5 -4.86 12.10 -30.57
C ARG A 5 -6.36 12.03 -30.28
N HIS A 6 -7.19 12.49 -31.23
CA HIS A 6 -8.65 12.52 -31.08
C HIS A 6 -9.22 11.11 -31.17
N PHE A 7 -8.67 10.27 -32.05
CA PHE A 7 -9.01 8.85 -32.11
C PHE A 7 -8.63 8.13 -30.81
N ALA A 8 -7.40 8.29 -30.33
CA ALA A 8 -6.96 7.67 -29.08
C ALA A 8 -7.82 8.11 -27.89
N GLN A 9 -8.13 9.41 -27.79
CA GLN A 9 -9.00 9.93 -26.73
C GLN A 9 -10.42 9.38 -26.84
N ALA A 10 -11.01 9.35 -28.04
CA ALA A 10 -12.34 8.79 -28.24
C ALA A 10 -12.41 7.30 -27.84
N MET A 11 -11.36 6.52 -28.11
CA MET A 11 -11.27 5.12 -27.66
C MET A 11 -11.14 4.99 -26.13
N MET A 12 -10.38 5.87 -25.48
CA MET A 12 -10.29 5.90 -24.01
C MET A 12 -11.62 6.29 -23.36
N ASP A 13 -12.31 7.31 -23.91
CA ASP A 13 -13.61 7.77 -23.42
C ASP A 13 -14.69 6.71 -23.61
N LEU A 14 -14.66 5.99 -24.74
CA LEU A 14 -15.53 4.85 -24.98
C LEU A 14 -15.34 3.77 -23.91
N GLY A 15 -14.09 3.41 -23.59
CA GLY A 15 -13.77 2.37 -22.59
C GLY A 15 -14.09 2.79 -21.14
N SER A 16 -14.01 4.08 -20.83
CA SER A 16 -14.27 4.58 -19.46
C SER A 16 -15.76 4.76 -19.17
N GLY A 17 -16.58 5.11 -20.17
CA GLY A 17 -17.99 5.47 -19.97
C GLY A 17 -19.04 4.52 -20.55
N ILE A 18 -18.73 3.80 -21.64
CA ILE A 18 -19.70 3.00 -22.42
C ILE A 18 -19.30 1.52 -22.44
N CYS A 19 -18.11 1.20 -22.94
CA CYS A 19 -17.58 -0.16 -23.07
C CYS A 19 -16.84 -0.58 -21.79
N THR A 20 -17.55 -0.52 -20.66
CA THR A 20 -16.99 -0.79 -19.33
C THR A 20 -16.81 -2.28 -19.07
N SER A 21 -15.84 -2.63 -18.22
CA SER A 21 -15.54 -4.03 -17.84
C SER A 21 -16.66 -4.77 -17.12
N ARG A 22 -17.66 -4.04 -16.61
CA ARG A 22 -18.88 -4.56 -16.00
C ARG A 22 -20.06 -3.76 -16.55
N ALA A 23 -21.12 -4.44 -16.93
CA ALA A 23 -22.36 -3.86 -17.46
C ALA A 23 -22.13 -2.80 -18.56
N PRO A 24 -21.52 -3.17 -19.71
CA PRO A 24 -21.30 -2.24 -20.80
C PRO A 24 -22.62 -1.70 -21.35
N LYS A 25 -22.67 -0.40 -21.65
CA LYS A 25 -23.86 0.30 -22.16
C LYS A 25 -23.97 0.13 -23.67
N CYS A 26 -24.05 -1.11 -24.15
CA CYS A 26 -23.99 -1.44 -25.57
C CYS A 26 -25.07 -0.73 -26.41
N LEU A 27 -26.26 -0.48 -25.86
CA LEU A 27 -27.34 0.26 -26.54
C LEU A 27 -26.97 1.72 -26.85
N LEU A 28 -26.06 2.31 -26.07
CA LEU A 28 -25.55 3.67 -26.27
C LEU A 28 -24.20 3.68 -27.04
N CYS A 29 -23.67 2.51 -27.41
CA CYS A 29 -22.36 2.42 -28.02
C CYS A 29 -22.39 2.86 -29.50
N PRO A 30 -21.64 3.91 -29.89
CA PRO A 30 -21.68 4.45 -31.24
C PRO A 30 -21.11 3.48 -32.29
N ILE A 31 -20.29 2.52 -31.86
CA ILE A 31 -19.68 1.50 -32.73
C ILE A 31 -20.29 0.10 -32.53
N ARG A 32 -21.47 0.01 -31.88
CA ARG A 32 -22.17 -1.26 -31.62
C ARG A 32 -22.28 -2.15 -32.86
N ALA A 33 -22.58 -1.55 -34.02
CA ALA A 33 -22.74 -2.26 -35.29
C ALA A 33 -21.46 -3.00 -35.74
N PHE A 34 -20.29 -2.60 -35.24
CA PHE A 34 -18.99 -3.20 -35.56
C PHE A 34 -18.42 -4.05 -34.41
N CYS A 35 -19.17 -4.24 -33.33
CA CYS A 35 -18.68 -4.89 -32.13
C CYS A 35 -19.00 -6.39 -32.12
N GLU A 36 -17.97 -7.22 -32.35
CA GLU A 36 -18.11 -8.68 -32.30
C GLU A 36 -18.55 -9.17 -30.90
N GLY A 37 -18.01 -8.60 -29.83
CA GLY A 37 -18.40 -8.95 -28.45
C GLY A 37 -19.90 -8.73 -28.17
N PHE A 38 -20.48 -7.67 -28.76
CA PHE A 38 -21.93 -7.47 -28.71
C PHE A 38 -22.68 -8.49 -29.57
N ALA A 39 -22.20 -8.77 -30.78
CA ALA A 39 -22.81 -9.76 -31.68
C ALA A 39 -22.83 -11.18 -31.08
N GLN A 40 -21.82 -11.54 -30.29
CA GLN A 40 -21.75 -12.80 -29.55
C GLN A 40 -22.64 -12.83 -28.29
N GLY A 41 -23.28 -11.72 -27.93
CA GLY A 41 -24.18 -11.62 -26.77
C GLY A 41 -23.49 -11.61 -25.40
N ALA A 42 -22.15 -11.62 -25.36
CA ALA A 42 -21.38 -11.70 -24.11
C ALA A 42 -20.24 -10.66 -24.02
N PRO A 43 -20.51 -9.35 -24.25
CA PRO A 43 -19.46 -8.32 -24.21
C PRO A 43 -18.80 -8.19 -22.83
N GLU A 44 -19.49 -8.56 -21.76
CA GLU A 44 -18.99 -8.54 -20.38
C GLU A 44 -18.02 -9.69 -20.04
N TRP A 45 -17.94 -10.72 -20.89
CA TRP A 45 -16.96 -11.79 -20.75
C TRP A 45 -15.60 -11.38 -21.34
N LEU A 46 -15.56 -10.25 -22.04
CA LEU A 46 -14.37 -9.68 -22.65
C LEU A 46 -13.82 -8.50 -21.81
N PRO A 47 -12.49 -8.32 -21.79
CA PRO A 47 -11.48 -9.27 -22.26
C PRO A 47 -11.40 -10.48 -21.33
N VAL A 48 -11.18 -11.68 -21.91
CA VAL A 48 -10.88 -12.88 -21.11
C VAL A 48 -9.53 -12.68 -20.45
N LYS A 49 -9.53 -12.47 -19.13
CA LYS A 49 -8.30 -12.30 -18.35
C LYS A 49 -7.72 -13.67 -18.05
N ALA A 50 -6.43 -13.84 -18.29
CA ALA A 50 -5.71 -15.01 -17.82
C ALA A 50 -5.82 -15.14 -16.30
N LYS A 51 -5.86 -16.38 -15.80
CA LYS A 51 -5.81 -16.65 -14.37
C LYS A 51 -4.52 -16.06 -13.80
N LYS A 52 -4.63 -15.15 -12.84
CA LYS A 52 -3.45 -14.58 -12.17
C LYS A 52 -2.75 -15.67 -11.37
N ALA A 53 -1.43 -15.73 -11.46
CA ALA A 53 -0.62 -16.55 -10.56
C ALA A 53 -0.85 -16.12 -9.10
N ALA A 54 -0.67 -17.06 -8.17
CA ALA A 54 -0.68 -16.74 -6.75
C ALA A 54 0.44 -15.75 -6.45
N LYS A 55 0.11 -14.70 -5.71
CA LYS A 55 1.11 -13.73 -5.25
C LYS A 55 1.94 -14.35 -4.13
N PRO A 56 3.26 -14.11 -4.08
CA PRO A 56 4.06 -14.42 -2.91
C PRO A 56 3.50 -13.73 -1.67
N GLN A 57 3.53 -14.43 -0.54
CA GLN A 57 3.25 -13.85 0.77
C GLN A 57 4.55 -13.38 1.40
N ARG A 58 4.54 -12.18 1.98
CA ARG A 58 5.65 -11.63 2.76
C ARG A 58 5.20 -11.22 4.15
N TYR A 59 6.14 -11.19 5.07
CA TYR A 59 5.93 -10.77 6.44
C TYR A 59 6.95 -9.71 6.85
N GLY A 60 6.58 -8.89 7.81
CA GLY A 60 7.44 -7.87 8.38
C GLY A 60 6.95 -7.42 9.74
N THR A 61 7.80 -6.70 10.47
CA THR A 61 7.45 -6.09 11.77
C THR A 61 7.52 -4.58 11.62
N ILE A 62 6.47 -3.90 12.06
CA ILE A 62 6.49 -2.45 12.28
C ILE A 62 6.89 -2.19 13.71
N PHE A 63 7.87 -1.31 13.88
CA PHE A 63 8.33 -0.85 15.18
C PHE A 63 7.77 0.55 15.45
N TRP A 64 6.82 0.62 16.36
CA TRP A 64 6.26 1.86 16.87
C TRP A 64 6.99 2.23 18.15
N LEU A 65 7.90 3.20 18.04
CA LEU A 65 8.66 3.71 19.16
C LEU A 65 8.12 5.08 19.55
N GLU A 66 7.62 5.22 20.77
CA GLU A 66 7.12 6.49 21.30
C GLU A 66 8.14 7.18 22.22
N ARG A 67 8.12 8.51 22.18
CA ARG A 67 8.83 9.39 23.10
C ARG A 67 8.10 10.73 23.18
N ASP A 68 7.73 11.17 24.38
CA ASP A 68 7.17 12.50 24.64
C ASP A 68 5.98 12.88 23.72
N GLY A 69 5.06 11.94 23.46
CA GLY A 69 3.91 12.15 22.55
C GLY A 69 4.27 12.17 21.05
N GLN A 70 5.51 11.82 20.71
CA GLN A 70 6.00 11.67 19.34
C GLN A 70 6.30 10.20 19.03
N VAL A 71 6.22 9.84 17.75
CA VAL A 71 6.59 8.52 17.24
C VAL A 71 7.79 8.63 16.31
N LEU A 72 8.68 7.64 16.35
CA LEU A 72 9.83 7.57 15.46
C LEU A 72 9.40 7.21 14.03
N LEU A 73 9.73 8.07 13.09
CA LEU A 73 9.64 7.81 11.65
C LEU A 73 11.03 7.74 11.03
N VAL A 74 11.12 7.03 9.90
CA VAL A 74 12.32 6.95 9.07
C VAL A 74 11.99 7.27 7.63
N ARG A 75 12.99 7.75 6.88
CA ARG A 75 12.89 7.87 5.43
C ARG A 75 13.35 6.58 4.78
N ARG A 76 12.49 5.96 3.96
CA ARG A 76 12.89 4.80 3.15
C ARG A 76 13.90 5.23 2.08
N PRO A 77 14.85 4.35 1.68
CA PRO A 77 15.80 4.64 0.59
C PRO A 77 15.08 5.12 -0.68
N ASP A 78 15.69 6.02 -1.45
CA ASP A 78 15.04 6.59 -2.65
C ASP A 78 14.72 5.54 -3.73
N LYS A 79 15.48 4.44 -3.74
CA LYS A 79 15.28 3.33 -4.68
C LYS A 79 14.51 2.19 -4.02
N GLY A 80 13.59 1.61 -4.78
CA GLY A 80 12.83 0.42 -4.38
C GLY A 80 11.41 0.75 -3.93
N LEU A 81 10.83 -0.16 -3.15
CA LEU A 81 9.43 -0.09 -2.77
C LEU A 81 9.16 1.04 -1.77
N LEU A 82 8.22 1.92 -2.13
CA LEU A 82 7.87 3.14 -1.39
C LEU A 82 9.11 4.02 -1.17
N GLY A 83 9.97 4.09 -2.20
CA GLY A 83 11.24 4.78 -2.11
C GLY A 83 11.09 6.27 -1.83
N GLY A 84 11.90 6.78 -0.90
CA GLY A 84 11.81 8.17 -0.47
C GLY A 84 10.47 8.51 0.15
N MET A 85 9.77 7.58 0.81
CA MET A 85 8.57 7.89 1.60
C MET A 85 8.88 7.76 3.08
N ARG A 86 8.14 8.48 3.93
CA ARG A 86 8.19 8.25 5.38
C ARG A 86 7.59 6.89 5.71
N ALA A 87 8.11 6.27 6.75
CA ALA A 87 7.66 4.98 7.25
C ALA A 87 7.92 4.88 8.75
N PHE A 88 7.25 3.95 9.41
CA PHE A 88 7.78 3.44 10.67
C PHE A 88 9.04 2.61 10.38
N PRO A 89 9.98 2.53 11.34
CA PRO A 89 11.08 1.57 11.24
C PRO A 89 10.54 0.15 11.03
N THR A 90 11.17 -0.57 10.10
CA THR A 90 10.85 -1.96 9.78
C THR A 90 12.14 -2.71 9.44
N GLY A 91 12.16 -4.01 9.72
CA GLY A 91 13.12 -4.94 9.12
C GLY A 91 12.84 -5.23 7.64
N PRO A 92 13.67 -6.06 6.99
CA PRO A 92 13.39 -6.57 5.65
C PRO A 92 12.06 -7.35 5.63
N TRP A 93 11.35 -7.26 4.51
CA TRP A 93 10.12 -8.05 4.32
C TRP A 93 10.46 -9.37 3.65
N GLY A 94 10.30 -10.46 4.41
CA GLY A 94 10.72 -11.80 4.03
C GLY A 94 9.58 -12.81 4.02
N GLU A 95 9.93 -14.09 3.94
CA GLU A 95 8.97 -15.21 3.93
C GLU A 95 8.56 -15.66 5.34
N VAL A 96 9.25 -15.17 6.38
CA VAL A 96 9.02 -15.52 7.78
C VAL A 96 8.66 -14.25 8.56
N ALA A 97 7.71 -14.38 9.49
CA ALA A 97 7.34 -13.30 10.39
C ALA A 97 8.54 -12.94 11.30
N PRO A 98 9.08 -11.71 11.22
CA PRO A 98 10.24 -11.34 12.02
C PRO A 98 9.85 -11.09 13.48
N GLY A 99 10.83 -11.24 14.36
CA GLY A 99 10.73 -10.85 15.78
C GLY A 99 11.15 -9.40 15.98
N PHE A 100 11.96 -9.15 17.02
CA PHE A 100 12.49 -7.83 17.36
C PHE A 100 13.90 -7.56 16.82
N GLU A 101 14.43 -8.42 15.95
CA GLU A 101 15.83 -8.40 15.50
C GLU A 101 16.23 -7.06 14.84
N ASP A 102 15.30 -6.47 14.08
CA ASP A 102 15.49 -5.20 13.39
C ASP A 102 14.94 -3.99 14.17
N ALA A 103 14.75 -4.13 15.49
CA ALA A 103 14.26 -3.03 16.31
C ALA A 103 15.23 -1.83 16.24
N PRO A 104 14.72 -0.60 16.06
CA PRO A 104 15.56 0.60 15.89
C PRO A 104 16.29 1.03 17.17
N ALA A 105 15.98 0.40 18.30
CA ALA A 105 16.36 0.82 19.64
C ALA A 105 16.30 -0.37 20.59
N GLN A 106 17.21 -0.38 21.58
CA GLN A 106 17.07 -1.25 22.74
C GLN A 106 16.00 -0.64 23.66
N ALA A 107 14.84 -1.30 23.74
CA ALA A 107 13.69 -0.88 24.53
C ALA A 107 12.87 -2.12 24.92
N ASP A 108 11.91 -1.95 25.83
CA ASP A 108 11.00 -3.01 26.27
C ASP A 108 9.89 -3.22 25.23
N TRP A 109 10.24 -3.87 24.12
CA TRP A 109 9.33 -4.14 23.01
C TRP A 109 8.25 -5.14 23.39
N ARG A 110 7.01 -4.79 23.08
CA ARG A 110 5.84 -5.66 23.19
C ARG A 110 5.22 -5.90 21.81
N MET A 111 4.97 -7.16 21.47
CA MET A 111 4.13 -7.49 20.32
C MET A 111 2.66 -7.28 20.66
N LEU A 112 1.93 -6.62 19.77
CA LEU A 112 0.48 -6.57 19.82
C LEU A 112 -0.10 -7.85 19.20
N ASP A 113 -1.19 -8.36 19.75
CA ASP A 113 -1.93 -9.52 19.22
C ASP A 113 -2.86 -9.14 18.07
N VAL A 114 -2.37 -8.27 17.18
CA VAL A 114 -3.06 -7.80 15.98
C VAL A 114 -2.07 -7.65 14.84
N THR A 115 -2.52 -7.93 13.62
CA THR A 115 -1.71 -7.81 12.41
C THR A 115 -2.36 -6.89 11.38
N VAL A 116 -1.54 -6.37 10.47
CA VAL A 116 -1.98 -5.51 9.38
C VAL A 116 -1.61 -6.15 8.05
N ALA A 117 -2.63 -6.56 7.29
CA ALA A 117 -2.45 -7.01 5.92
C ALA A 117 -2.49 -5.84 4.92
N HIS A 118 -1.65 -5.90 3.89
CA HIS A 118 -1.62 -4.97 2.75
C HIS A 118 -1.23 -5.69 1.46
N GLY A 119 -2.01 -5.52 0.39
CA GLY A 119 -1.74 -6.15 -0.90
C GLY A 119 -1.00 -5.20 -1.85
N PHE A 120 0.22 -5.55 -2.25
CA PHE A 120 0.91 -4.91 -3.37
C PHE A 120 0.56 -5.62 -4.69
N THR A 121 0.87 -4.99 -5.83
CA THR A 121 0.66 -5.61 -7.14
C THR A 121 1.38 -6.95 -7.27
N HIS A 122 2.59 -7.05 -6.71
CA HIS A 122 3.49 -8.20 -6.89
C HIS A 122 3.51 -9.20 -5.72
N PHE A 123 3.09 -8.81 -4.52
CA PHE A 123 3.07 -9.69 -3.34
C PHE A 123 2.03 -9.19 -2.33
N ASP A 124 1.60 -10.04 -1.41
CA ASP A 124 0.78 -9.64 -0.27
C ASP A 124 1.66 -9.61 0.99
N LEU A 125 1.43 -8.62 1.84
CA LEU A 125 2.23 -8.34 3.03
C LEU A 125 1.38 -8.46 4.29
N GLN A 126 1.88 -9.19 5.29
CA GLN A 126 1.31 -9.24 6.63
C GLN A 126 2.30 -8.66 7.63
N LEU A 127 1.88 -7.63 8.36
CA LEU A 127 2.71 -6.92 9.31
C LEU A 127 2.29 -7.24 10.73
N THR A 128 3.24 -7.65 11.54
CA THR A 128 3.12 -7.67 12.99
C THR A 128 3.50 -6.30 13.56
N LEU A 129 2.98 -5.96 14.73
CA LEU A 129 3.12 -4.62 15.32
C LEU A 129 3.84 -4.74 16.67
N ALA A 130 5.02 -4.16 16.75
CA ALA A 130 5.81 -4.05 17.98
C ALA A 130 5.71 -2.61 18.50
N VAL A 131 5.42 -2.44 19.79
CA VAL A 131 5.35 -1.13 20.45
C VAL A 131 6.38 -1.05 21.57
N ALA A 132 6.99 0.11 21.75
CA ALA A 132 7.82 0.45 22.90
C ALA A 132 7.77 1.96 23.17
N THR A 133 8.05 2.34 24.41
CA THR A 133 8.19 3.74 24.83
C THR A 133 9.59 3.93 25.41
N VAL A 134 10.26 5.02 25.06
CA VAL A 134 11.59 5.38 25.57
C VAL A 134 11.61 6.78 26.16
N GLU A 135 12.49 6.98 27.13
CA GLU A 135 12.79 8.32 27.66
C GLU A 135 13.83 9.05 26.79
N ALA A 136 13.87 10.38 26.89
CA ALA A 136 14.63 11.25 26.00
C ALA A 136 16.14 10.97 25.86
N HIS A 137 16.74 10.22 26.78
CA HIS A 137 18.18 9.99 26.85
C HIS A 137 18.70 8.70 26.20
N GLN A 138 17.86 7.82 25.62
CA GLN A 138 18.31 6.59 24.95
C GLN A 138 17.37 6.19 23.80
N PRO A 139 17.81 5.70 22.61
CA PRO A 139 19.17 5.35 22.16
C PRO A 139 19.54 5.89 20.75
N ARG A 140 20.66 5.37 20.17
CA ARG A 140 21.08 5.55 18.76
C ARG A 140 19.95 5.15 17.80
N VAL A 141 19.10 6.09 17.45
CA VAL A 141 18.17 5.95 16.33
C VAL A 141 18.93 6.06 15.00
N PRO A 142 18.42 5.45 13.90
CA PRO A 142 19.03 5.58 12.59
C PRO A 142 19.25 7.05 12.21
N THR A 143 20.35 7.37 11.51
CA THR A 143 20.74 8.75 11.17
C THR A 143 19.69 9.51 10.34
N ALA A 144 18.83 8.79 9.61
CA ALA A 144 17.74 9.35 8.80
C ALA A 144 16.35 9.15 9.46
N SER A 145 16.28 9.41 10.76
CA SER A 145 15.05 9.33 11.55
C SER A 145 14.55 10.71 11.98
N GLU A 146 13.24 10.83 12.15
CA GLU A 146 12.57 12.03 12.65
C GLU A 146 11.50 11.63 13.66
N TRP A 147 11.32 12.44 14.70
CA TRP A 147 10.25 12.26 15.67
C TRP A 147 9.04 13.09 15.23
N TRP A 148 7.89 12.44 15.06
CA TRP A 148 6.68 13.07 14.55
C TRP A 148 5.58 13.08 15.61
N PRO A 149 4.87 14.20 15.85
CA PRO A 149 3.78 14.24 16.82
C PRO A 149 2.68 13.21 16.50
N ILE A 150 2.29 12.40 17.48
CA ILE A 150 1.29 11.33 17.27
C ILE A 150 -0.08 11.90 16.86
N ASP A 151 -0.43 13.06 17.39
CA ASP A 151 -1.68 13.77 17.08
C ASP A 151 -1.72 14.33 15.66
N GLU A 152 -0.56 14.57 15.05
CA GLU A 152 -0.41 15.06 13.68
C GLU A 152 0.03 13.97 12.70
N LEU A 153 -0.02 12.70 13.09
CA LEU A 153 0.53 11.61 12.30
C LEU A 153 -0.12 11.45 10.92
N ASP A 154 -1.39 11.82 10.79
CA ASP A 154 -2.11 11.77 9.51
C ASP A 154 -1.58 12.80 8.49
N THR A 155 -0.81 13.82 8.92
CA THR A 155 -0.16 14.82 8.04
C THR A 155 1.27 14.41 7.63
N ALA A 156 1.82 13.33 8.20
CA ALA A 156 3.19 12.89 7.95
C ALA A 156 3.45 12.45 6.49
N GLY A 157 2.41 12.22 5.69
CA GLY A 157 2.54 11.70 4.32
C GLY A 157 2.94 10.22 4.29
N LEU A 158 2.44 9.45 5.26
CA LEU A 158 2.67 8.00 5.31
C LEU A 158 1.93 7.29 4.17
N PRO A 159 2.59 6.34 3.48
CA PRO A 159 1.91 5.40 2.59
C PRO A 159 0.80 4.64 3.31
N THR A 160 -0.21 4.19 2.56
CA THR A 160 -1.41 3.55 3.11
C THR A 160 -1.12 2.36 4.02
N VAL A 161 -0.07 1.57 3.74
CA VAL A 161 0.36 0.46 4.61
C VAL A 161 0.79 0.93 6.00
N PHE A 162 1.56 2.01 6.09
CA PHE A 162 2.03 2.57 7.36
C PHE A 162 0.92 3.38 8.04
N ALA A 163 0.15 4.18 7.30
CA ALA A 163 -0.99 4.91 7.85
C ALA A 163 -2.03 3.95 8.48
N LYS A 164 -2.28 2.80 7.84
CA LYS A 164 -3.13 1.74 8.41
C LYS A 164 -2.54 1.18 9.70
N ALA A 165 -1.24 0.88 9.73
CA ALA A 165 -0.57 0.38 10.93
C ALA A 165 -0.64 1.37 12.10
N GLY A 166 -0.34 2.65 11.88
CA GLY A 166 -0.43 3.66 12.93
C GLY A 166 -1.85 3.83 13.48
N LYS A 167 -2.88 3.73 12.62
CA LYS A 167 -4.29 3.70 13.07
C LYS A 167 -4.63 2.46 13.88
N THR A 168 -4.11 1.29 13.50
CA THR A 168 -4.33 0.05 14.25
C THR A 168 -3.65 0.10 15.62
N ILE A 169 -2.41 0.57 15.70
CA ILE A 169 -1.66 0.67 16.96
C ILE A 169 -2.36 1.60 17.94
N ARG A 170 -2.75 2.80 17.50
CA ARG A 170 -3.49 3.78 18.34
C ARG A 170 -4.86 3.30 18.83
N ARG A 171 -5.41 2.22 18.28
CA ARG A 171 -6.68 1.61 18.73
C ARG A 171 -6.48 0.42 19.66
N ALA A 172 -5.27 -0.15 19.67
CA ALA A 172 -4.91 -1.36 20.42
C ALA A 172 -4.04 -1.07 21.64
N ALA A 173 -3.49 0.15 21.73
CA ALA A 173 -2.90 0.74 22.93
C ALA A 173 -3.99 1.36 23.80
#